data_AF-A0AAD4GFP8-F1
#
_entry.id   AF-A0AAD4GFP8-F1
#
_cell.length_a   1.000
_cell.length_b   1.000
_cell.length_c   1.000
_cell.angle_alpha   90.00
_cell.angle_beta   90.00
_cell.angle_gamma   90.00
#
_symmetry.space_group_name_H-M   'P 1'
#
loop_
_entity.id
_entity.type
_entity.pdbx_description
1 polymer ?
#
loop_
_entity_poly.entity_id
_entity_poly.type
_entity_poly.pdbx_seq_one_letter_code
_entity_poly.pdbx_strand_id
1 'polypeptide(L)'
;MRLQDIAIVTNSPLDTDMVLLEKFKSHDRIQYDPKTDLFSYRHDFNFRNKAALLTEIQRQTRKGGGIPVRALKESWKEAPQAIEELEKEGEVLVTRTVKDGQLRMVFWNEIKPDEESGGKPVEKEFLDLWHQLKVPNDVDLLKALASEGLQATAAETPIPKAPSTKKKGKRSVPRQRQAKITNIHLKGEIDLSRDYHSTTK
;
A
#
# COMPACT_ATOMS: atom_id res chain seq x y z
N MET A 1 -16.77 13.66 -24.61
CA MET A 1 -17.20 12.78 -25.72
C MET A 1 -18.69 12.55 -25.57
N ARG A 2 -19.48 12.56 -26.65
CA ARG A 2 -20.93 12.31 -26.54
C ARG A 2 -21.17 10.83 -26.28
N LEU A 3 -22.29 10.49 -25.63
CA LEU A 3 -22.64 9.10 -25.32
C LEU A 3 -22.67 8.21 -26.58
N GLN A 4 -23.24 8.73 -27.66
CA GLN A 4 -23.35 8.05 -28.96
C GLN A 4 -21.97 7.71 -29.53
N ASP A 5 -21.01 8.63 -29.44
CA ASP A 5 -19.65 8.40 -29.92
C ASP A 5 -18.98 7.26 -29.12
N ILE A 6 -19.22 7.19 -27.81
CA ILE A 6 -18.69 6.11 -26.95
C ILE A 6 -19.30 4.77 -27.35
N ALA A 7 -20.62 4.73 -27.55
CA ALA A 7 -21.35 3.52 -27.94
C ALA A 7 -20.82 2.96 -29.27
N ILE A 8 -20.57 3.84 -30.25
CA ILE A 8 -20.01 3.48 -31.56
C ILE A 8 -18.58 2.95 -31.43
N VAL A 9 -17.70 3.67 -30.72
CA VAL A 9 -16.28 3.29 -30.59
C VAL A 9 -16.12 1.97 -29.84
N THR A 10 -16.92 1.75 -28.81
CA THR A 10 -16.86 0.55 -27.96
C THR A 10 -17.75 -0.59 -28.48
N ASN A 11 -18.54 -0.35 -29.52
CA ASN A 11 -19.57 -1.26 -30.05
C ASN A 11 -20.47 -1.81 -28.93
N SER A 12 -20.90 -0.94 -28.01
CA SER A 12 -21.67 -1.31 -26.83
C SER A 12 -23.01 -0.56 -26.78
N PRO A 13 -24.09 -1.20 -26.31
CA PRO A 13 -25.44 -0.64 -26.29
C PRO A 13 -25.65 0.35 -25.12
N LEU A 14 -24.76 1.34 -24.98
CA LEU A 14 -24.79 2.36 -23.92
C LEU A 14 -25.93 3.38 -24.09
N ASP A 15 -26.48 3.48 -25.29
CA ASP A 15 -27.55 4.40 -25.69
C ASP A 15 -28.95 3.78 -25.56
N THR A 16 -29.04 2.46 -25.65
CA THR A 16 -30.29 1.68 -25.68
C THR A 16 -30.61 1.04 -24.35
N ASP A 17 -29.60 0.57 -23.61
CA ASP A 17 -29.78 -0.04 -22.29
C ASP A 17 -29.67 1.01 -21.17
N MET A 18 -30.82 1.35 -20.58
CA MET A 18 -30.90 2.31 -19.46
C MET A 18 -30.14 1.84 -18.22
N VAL A 19 -30.09 0.54 -17.95
CA VAL A 19 -29.42 -0.02 -16.77
C VAL A 19 -27.90 0.12 -16.91
N LEU A 20 -27.40 -0.10 -18.13
CA LEU A 20 -25.98 0.09 -18.43
C LEU A 20 -25.58 1.56 -18.34
N LEU A 21 -26.43 2.46 -18.85
CA LEU A 21 -26.21 3.91 -18.77
C LEU A 21 -26.13 4.40 -17.32
N GLU A 22 -27.02 3.93 -16.45
CA GLU A 22 -26.99 4.29 -15.02
C GLU A 22 -25.69 3.82 -14.36
N LYS A 23 -25.28 2.57 -14.61
CA LYS A 23 -24.01 2.04 -14.09
C LYS A 23 -22.81 2.82 -14.61
N PHE A 24 -22.82 3.17 -15.89
CA PHE A 24 -21.77 3.97 -16.51
C PHE A 24 -21.68 5.37 -15.89
N LYS A 25 -22.81 6.03 -15.65
CA LYS A 25 -22.87 7.33 -14.95
C LYS A 25 -22.43 7.24 -13.49
N SER A 26 -22.71 6.13 -12.82
CA SER A 26 -22.32 5.92 -11.41
C SER A 26 -20.84 5.58 -11.19
N HIS A 27 -20.08 5.33 -12.27
CA HIS A 27 -18.71 4.87 -12.15
C HIS A 27 -17.77 6.00 -11.72
N ASP A 28 -16.92 5.76 -10.71
CA ASP A 28 -16.06 6.78 -10.08
C ASP A 28 -15.13 7.53 -11.06
N ARG A 29 -14.71 6.85 -12.12
CA ARG A 29 -13.81 7.40 -13.16
C ARG A 29 -14.53 8.11 -14.30
N ILE A 30 -15.85 8.23 -14.26
CA ILE A 30 -16.63 8.87 -15.31
C ILE A 30 -17.20 10.17 -14.76
N GLN A 31 -16.96 11.26 -15.46
CA GLN A 31 -17.53 12.55 -15.15
C GLN A 31 -18.54 12.91 -16.26
N TYR A 32 -19.77 13.16 -15.84
CA TYR A 32 -20.86 13.63 -16.69
C TYR A 32 -21.11 15.11 -16.42
N ASP A 33 -21.10 15.93 -17.47
CA ASP A 33 -21.48 17.34 -17.40
C ASP A 33 -22.89 17.55 -17.97
N PRO A 34 -23.91 17.84 -17.14
CA PRO A 34 -25.29 18.02 -17.59
C PRO A 34 -25.50 19.20 -18.53
N LYS A 35 -24.58 20.18 -18.55
CA LYS A 35 -24.72 21.39 -19.37
C LYS A 35 -24.30 21.16 -20.82
N THR A 36 -23.29 20.33 -21.01
CA THR A 36 -22.71 20.04 -22.33
C THR A 36 -23.09 18.67 -22.86
N ASP A 37 -23.71 17.83 -22.03
CA ASP A 37 -24.04 16.43 -22.30
C ASP A 37 -22.82 15.61 -22.76
N LEU A 38 -21.67 15.93 -22.18
CA LEU A 38 -20.40 15.30 -22.47
C LEU A 38 -19.95 14.43 -21.30
N PHE A 39 -19.40 13.28 -21.67
CA PHE A 39 -18.70 12.38 -20.77
C PHE A 39 -17.19 12.59 -20.91
N SER A 40 -16.51 12.68 -19.77
CA SER A 40 -15.05 12.74 -19.68
C SER A 40 -14.53 11.70 -18.70
N TYR A 41 -13.31 11.23 -18.93
CA TYR A 41 -12.61 10.36 -17.99
C TYR A 41 -12.04 11.22 -16.86
N ARG A 42 -12.37 10.85 -15.63
CA ARG A 42 -11.80 11.44 -14.42
C ARG A 42 -10.50 10.71 -14.10
N HIS A 43 -9.39 11.36 -14.40
CA HIS A 43 -8.08 10.91 -13.94
C HIS A 43 -7.98 11.08 -12.42
N ASP A 44 -7.24 10.17 -11.77
CA ASP A 44 -6.92 10.28 -10.34
C ASP A 44 -6.17 11.58 -10.04
N PHE A 45 -5.38 12.06 -11.00
CA PHE A 45 -4.66 13.32 -10.94
C PHE A 45 -4.87 14.16 -12.21
N ASN A 46 -5.05 15.47 -12.04
CA ASN A 46 -5.19 16.40 -13.16
C ASN A 46 -4.09 17.46 -13.12
N PHE A 47 -2.85 17.04 -13.38
CA PHE A 47 -1.72 17.95 -13.60
C PHE A 47 -1.13 17.71 -15.00
N ARG A 48 -0.60 18.77 -15.60
CA ARG A 48 0.07 18.73 -16.92
C ARG A 48 1.41 19.47 -16.94
N ASN A 49 1.90 19.85 -15.76
CA ASN A 49 3.14 20.59 -15.60
C ASN A 49 3.92 20.09 -14.38
N LYS A 50 5.24 20.35 -14.38
CA LYS A 50 6.15 19.98 -13.30
C LYS A 50 5.77 20.62 -11.96
N ALA A 51 5.33 21.88 -12.00
CA ALA A 51 4.95 22.62 -10.80
C ALA A 51 3.72 22.04 -10.08
N ALA A 52 2.63 21.72 -10.80
CA ALA A 52 1.45 21.12 -10.17
C ALA A 52 1.70 19.66 -9.76
N LEU A 53 2.58 18.94 -10.47
CA LEU A 53 3.06 17.63 -10.02
C LEU A 53 3.75 17.74 -8.65
N LEU A 54 4.65 18.71 -8.47
CA LEU A 54 5.32 18.96 -7.19
C LEU A 54 4.30 19.29 -6.08
N THR A 55 3.34 20.18 -6.35
CA THR A 55 2.30 20.55 -5.38
C THR A 55 1.44 19.35 -4.97
N GLU A 56 1.10 18.45 -5.89
CA GLU A 56 0.30 17.27 -5.56
C GLU A 56 1.13 16.23 -4.77
N ILE A 57 2.40 16.02 -5.14
CA ILE A 57 3.33 15.17 -4.38
C ILE A 57 3.48 15.71 -2.95
N GLN A 58 3.67 17.03 -2.80
CA GLN A 58 3.74 17.70 -1.50
C GLN A 58 2.47 17.48 -0.68
N ARG A 59 1.30 17.65 -1.29
CA ARG A 59 0.00 17.49 -0.63
C ARG A 59 -0.24 16.06 -0.12
N GLN A 60 0.14 15.04 -0.88
CA GLN A 60 -0.01 13.64 -0.46
C GLN A 60 1.05 13.21 0.54
N THR A 61 2.30 13.63 0.34
CA THR A 61 3.42 13.21 1.20
C THR A 61 3.32 13.80 2.61
N ARG A 62 2.77 15.01 2.77
CA ARG A 62 2.49 15.60 4.10
C ARG A 62 1.59 14.75 4.99
N LYS A 63 0.78 13.86 4.41
CA LYS A 63 -0.06 12.92 5.16
C LYS A 63 0.65 11.57 5.43
N GLY A 64 1.95 11.48 5.15
CA GLY A 64 2.75 10.25 5.22
C GLY A 64 2.52 9.30 4.04
N GLY A 65 1.84 9.74 2.98
CA GLY A 65 1.50 8.91 1.82
C GLY A 65 2.42 9.16 0.62
N GLY A 66 3.02 8.11 0.06
CA GLY A 66 3.72 8.19 -1.23
C GLY A 66 2.77 7.99 -2.41
N ILE A 67 3.12 8.52 -3.58
CA ILE A 67 2.35 8.33 -4.82
C ILE A 67 3.01 7.26 -5.70
N PRO A 68 2.26 6.24 -6.19
CA PRO A 68 2.81 5.30 -7.14
C PRO A 68 3.05 5.95 -8.51
N VAL A 69 4.24 5.75 -9.07
CA VAL A 69 4.65 6.31 -10.38
C VAL A 69 3.72 5.85 -11.50
N ARG A 70 3.14 4.66 -11.38
CA ARG A 70 2.18 4.12 -12.35
C ARG A 70 0.93 5.00 -12.47
N ALA A 71 0.40 5.49 -11.35
CA ALA A 71 -0.78 6.38 -11.35
C ALA A 71 -0.44 7.77 -11.93
N LEU A 72 0.77 8.26 -11.66
CA LEU A 72 1.29 9.50 -12.25
C LEU A 72 1.45 9.36 -13.78
N LYS A 73 1.98 8.22 -14.26
CA LYS A 73 2.13 7.92 -15.69
C LYS A 73 0.79 7.80 -16.43
N GLU A 74 -0.24 7.26 -15.78
CA GLU A 74 -1.60 7.18 -16.35
C GLU A 74 -2.23 8.57 -16.52
N SER A 75 -1.91 9.50 -15.62
CA SER A 75 -2.43 10.86 -15.63
C SER A 75 -1.64 11.77 -16.60
N TRP A 76 -0.31 11.63 -16.65
CA TRP A 76 0.56 12.39 -17.53
C TRP A 76 1.73 11.53 -18.03
N LYS A 77 1.82 11.33 -19.34
CA LYS A 77 2.81 10.42 -19.97
C LYS A 77 4.26 10.83 -19.71
N GLU A 78 4.52 12.13 -19.58
CA GLU A 78 5.86 12.70 -19.32
C GLU A 78 6.19 12.78 -17.83
N ALA A 79 5.27 12.38 -16.93
CA ALA A 79 5.49 12.42 -15.50
C ALA A 79 6.77 11.69 -15.03
N PRO A 80 7.14 10.50 -15.55
CA PRO A 80 8.37 9.84 -15.13
C PRO A 80 9.63 10.66 -15.40
N GLN A 81 9.71 11.35 -16.55
CA GLN A 81 10.83 12.22 -16.88
C GLN A 81 10.87 13.44 -15.96
N ALA A 82 9.72 14.08 -15.71
CA ALA A 82 9.63 15.20 -14.79
C ALA A 82 10.01 14.81 -13.34
N ILE A 83 9.68 13.57 -12.93
CA ILE A 83 10.10 13.03 -11.62
C ILE A 83 11.61 12.87 -11.56
N GLU A 84 12.25 12.33 -12.60
CA GLU A 84 13.72 12.20 -12.63
C GLU A 84 14.44 13.55 -12.58
N GLU A 85 13.88 14.58 -13.21
CA GLU A 85 14.40 15.95 -13.08
C GLU A 85 14.22 16.49 -11.66
N LEU A 86 13.05 16.30 -11.03
CA LEU A 86 12.79 16.70 -9.65
C LEU A 86 13.65 15.92 -8.64
N GLU A 87 14.00 14.67 -8.94
CA GLU A 87 14.92 13.85 -8.15
C GLU A 87 16.34 14.40 -8.23
N LYS A 88 16.80 14.82 -9.41
CA LYS A 88 18.12 15.47 -9.59
C LYS A 88 18.20 16.84 -8.90
N GLU A 89 17.10 17.58 -8.88
CA GLU A 89 16.98 18.85 -8.14
C GLU A 89 16.89 18.64 -6.62
N GLY A 90 16.69 17.39 -6.15
CA GLY A 90 16.59 17.06 -4.73
C GLY A 90 15.25 17.44 -4.09
N GLU A 91 14.26 17.83 -4.89
CA GLU A 91 12.90 18.19 -4.44
C GLU A 91 12.06 16.95 -4.11
N VAL A 92 12.39 15.81 -4.71
CA VAL A 92 11.59 14.59 -4.66
C VAL A 92 12.48 13.37 -4.42
N LEU A 93 12.02 12.47 -3.56
CA LEU A 93 12.65 11.17 -3.31
C LEU A 93 11.89 10.08 -4.04
N VAL A 94 12.62 9.19 -4.71
CA VAL A 94 12.03 8.08 -5.46
C VAL A 94 12.56 6.75 -4.95
N THR A 95 11.63 5.82 -4.72
CA THR A 95 11.99 4.43 -4.44
C THR A 95 12.00 3.64 -5.73
N ARG A 96 13.10 2.92 -5.97
CA ARG A 96 13.29 2.07 -7.16
C ARG A 96 13.23 0.60 -6.78
N THR A 97 12.81 -0.23 -7.74
CA THR A 97 12.79 -1.69 -7.56
C THR A 97 14.22 -2.21 -7.68
N VAL A 98 14.67 -3.03 -6.72
CA VAL A 98 16.07 -3.52 -6.64
C VAL A 98 16.49 -4.32 -7.88
N LYS A 99 15.55 -5.02 -8.53
CA LYS A 99 15.83 -5.88 -9.69
C LYS A 99 15.89 -5.11 -11.01
N ASP A 100 14.91 -4.26 -11.27
CA ASP A 100 14.70 -3.65 -12.59
C ASP A 100 14.97 -2.15 -12.62
N GLY A 101 15.33 -1.54 -11.49
CA GLY A 101 15.53 -0.10 -11.37
C GLY A 101 14.28 0.75 -11.58
N GLN A 102 13.11 0.12 -11.82
CA GLN A 102 11.87 0.84 -12.11
C GLN A 102 11.42 1.70 -10.93
N LEU A 103 11.07 2.94 -11.24
CA LEU A 103 10.50 3.92 -10.31
C LEU A 103 9.16 3.36 -9.77
N ARG A 104 9.04 3.24 -8.45
CA ARG A 104 7.89 2.62 -7.79
C ARG A 104 7.01 3.65 -7.10
N MET A 105 7.56 4.35 -6.12
CA MET A 105 6.86 5.37 -5.34
C MET A 105 7.66 6.66 -5.30
N VAL A 106 6.94 7.77 -5.30
CA VAL A 106 7.44 9.14 -5.24
C VAL A 106 7.02 9.77 -3.92
N PHE A 107 7.96 10.46 -3.28
CA PHE A 107 7.76 11.17 -2.02
C PHE A 107 8.33 12.58 -2.15
N TRP A 108 7.71 13.54 -1.50
CA TRP A 108 8.28 14.87 -1.33
C TRP A 108 9.52 14.80 -0.43
N ASN A 109 10.61 15.46 -0.82
CA ASN A 109 11.74 15.67 0.06
C ASN A 109 11.48 16.92 0.93
N GLU A 110 11.15 16.72 2.20
CA GLU A 110 10.91 17.82 3.14
C GLU A 110 12.20 18.52 3.58
N ILE A 111 13.34 17.84 3.46
CA ILE A 111 14.65 18.31 3.91
C ILE A 111 15.56 18.42 2.69
N LYS A 112 15.69 19.64 2.17
CA LYS A 112 16.49 19.86 0.96
C LYS A 112 17.98 19.79 1.27
N PRO A 113 18.82 19.22 0.37
CA PRO A 113 20.27 19.16 0.56
C PRO A 113 20.94 20.54 0.70
N ASP A 114 20.29 21.58 0.16
CA ASP A 114 20.81 22.96 0.14
C ASP A 114 20.32 23.80 1.33
N GLU A 115 19.33 23.30 2.09
CA GLU A 115 18.90 23.94 3.33
C GLU A 115 19.84 23.53 4.47
N GLU A 116 20.06 24.43 5.43
CA GLU A 116 20.97 24.20 6.58
C GLU A 116 20.54 23.03 7.49
N SER A 117 19.29 22.56 7.33
CA SER A 117 18.76 21.35 7.96
C SER A 117 19.01 20.06 7.16
N GLY A 118 19.55 20.18 5.94
CA GLY A 118 19.82 19.11 4.99
C GLY A 118 21.09 18.34 5.27
N GLY A 119 20.98 17.01 5.30
CA GLY A 119 22.16 16.15 5.29
C GLY A 119 22.91 16.31 3.98
N LYS A 120 24.11 16.91 4.03
CA LYS A 120 25.02 16.95 2.87
C LYS A 120 25.41 15.53 2.48
N PRO A 121 25.62 15.25 1.17
CA PRO A 121 26.15 13.97 0.74
C PRO A 121 27.51 13.73 1.40
N VAL A 122 27.59 12.70 2.23
CA VAL A 122 28.82 12.28 2.90
C VAL A 122 29.68 11.51 1.90
N GLU A 123 31.00 11.73 1.94
CA GLU A 123 31.92 11.02 1.04
C GLU A 123 31.85 9.50 1.27
N LYS A 124 32.08 8.75 0.20
CA LYS A 124 31.91 7.30 0.19
C LYS A 124 32.78 6.60 1.25
N GLU A 125 33.98 7.12 1.52
CA GLU A 125 34.90 6.54 2.51
C GLU A 125 34.30 6.55 3.93
N PHE A 126 33.60 7.62 4.31
CA PHE A 126 32.93 7.70 5.61
C PHE A 126 31.69 6.81 5.67
N LEU A 127 30.94 6.67 4.57
CA LEU A 127 29.81 5.74 4.51
C LEU A 127 30.28 4.28 4.64
N ASP A 128 31.36 3.92 3.95
CA ASP A 128 31.94 2.57 4.01
C ASP A 128 32.46 2.27 5.43
N LEU A 129 33.16 3.24 6.05
CA LEU A 129 33.60 3.14 7.44
C LEU A 129 32.42 2.96 8.40
N TRP A 130 31.35 3.75 8.22
CA TRP A 130 30.15 3.67 9.04
C TRP A 130 29.47 2.31 8.93
N HIS A 131 29.33 1.76 7.72
CA HIS A 131 28.75 0.44 7.50
C HIS A 131 29.66 -0.71 7.94
N GLN A 132 30.97 -0.50 8.01
CA GLN A 132 31.94 -1.48 8.51
C GLN A 132 31.87 -1.65 10.04
N LEU A 133 31.48 -0.60 10.77
CA LEU A 133 31.33 -0.64 12.22
C LEU A 133 30.19 -1.60 12.62
N LYS A 134 30.57 -2.77 13.15
CA LYS A 134 29.61 -3.73 13.70
C LYS A 134 29.15 -3.28 15.07
N VAL A 135 27.87 -2.93 15.21
CA VAL A 135 27.27 -2.60 16.50
C VAL A 135 27.24 -3.86 17.38
N PRO A 136 27.88 -3.85 18.56
CA PRO A 136 27.84 -4.96 19.51
C PRO A 136 26.43 -5.19 20.07
N ASN A 137 26.22 -6.32 20.74
CA ASN A 137 24.98 -6.61 21.45
C ASN A 137 24.72 -5.57 22.57
N ASP A 138 23.46 -5.29 22.91
CA ASP A 138 23.06 -4.19 23.80
C ASP A 138 23.83 -4.14 25.13
N VAL A 139 24.10 -5.31 25.72
CA VAL A 139 24.85 -5.43 26.99
C VAL A 139 26.32 -5.06 26.83
N ASP A 140 26.93 -5.44 25.70
CA ASP A 140 28.33 -5.16 25.41
C ASP A 140 28.52 -3.71 24.94
N LEU A 141 27.52 -3.14 24.25
CA LEU A 141 27.46 -1.73 23.88
C LEU A 141 27.44 -0.83 25.13
N LEU A 142 26.63 -1.16 26.14
CA LEU A 142 26.58 -0.39 27.40
C LEU A 142 27.90 -0.45 28.17
N LYS A 143 28.57 -1.60 28.19
CA LYS A 143 29.89 -1.75 28.81
C LYS A 143 30.95 -0.96 28.07
N ALA A 144 30.95 -1.02 26.73
CA ALA A 144 31.89 -0.29 25.88
C ALA A 144 31.69 1.24 25.97
N LEU A 145 30.44 1.71 26.01
CA LEU A 145 30.15 3.13 26.23
C LEU A 145 30.64 3.61 27.61
N ALA A 146 30.40 2.81 28.65
CA ALA A 146 30.86 3.13 30.00
C ALA A 146 32.40 3.11 30.13
N SER A 147 33.11 2.20 29.44
CA SER A 147 34.57 2.18 29.43
C SER A 147 35.19 3.37 28.70
N GLU A 148 34.52 3.88 27.66
CA GLU A 148 34.94 5.07 26.91
C GLU A 148 34.47 6.40 27.56
N GLY A 149 33.85 6.34 28.75
CA GLY A 149 33.41 7.52 29.50
C GLY A 149 32.21 8.26 28.89
N LEU A 150 31.58 7.68 27.87
CA LEU A 150 30.34 8.19 27.28
C LEU A 150 29.17 7.69 28.13
N GLN A 151 28.51 8.60 28.84
CA GLN A 151 27.19 8.27 29.40
C GLN A 151 26.27 7.94 28.22
N ALA A 152 25.70 6.72 28.23
CA ALA A 152 24.57 6.40 27.39
C ALA A 152 23.51 7.50 27.64
N THR A 153 23.35 8.41 26.69
CA THR A 153 22.37 9.50 26.76
C THR A 153 21.05 8.85 27.13
N ALA A 154 20.51 9.30 28.27
CA ALA A 154 19.37 8.72 28.98
C ALA A 154 18.42 8.06 27.99
N ALA A 155 18.53 6.74 27.90
CA ALA A 155 17.62 5.96 27.08
C ALA A 155 16.22 6.38 27.51
N GLU A 156 15.41 6.86 26.55
CA GLU A 156 13.97 6.77 26.70
C GLU A 156 13.71 5.40 27.28
N THR A 157 13.20 5.38 28.51
CA THR A 157 12.95 4.15 29.25
C THR A 157 12.32 3.18 28.27
N PRO A 158 12.96 2.04 27.97
CA PRO A 158 12.42 1.11 26.99
C PRO A 158 11.00 0.82 27.44
N ILE A 159 10.01 1.24 26.65
CA ILE A 159 8.60 1.07 27.00
C ILE A 159 8.48 -0.42 27.34
N PRO A 160 8.19 -0.77 28.60
CA PRO A 160 8.13 -2.16 28.98
C PRO A 160 7.10 -2.77 28.06
N LYS A 161 7.53 -3.72 27.22
CA LYS A 161 6.63 -4.48 26.35
C LYS A 161 5.48 -4.89 27.25
N ALA A 162 4.28 -4.37 26.95
CA ALA A 162 3.09 -4.59 27.74
C ALA A 162 3.06 -6.07 28.14
N PRO A 163 2.87 -6.41 29.43
CA PRO A 163 2.93 -7.79 29.87
C PRO A 163 2.00 -8.56 28.96
N SER A 164 2.57 -9.45 28.15
CA SER A 164 1.79 -10.35 27.33
C SER A 164 1.14 -11.32 28.30
N THR A 165 0.05 -10.87 28.92
CA THR A 165 -0.95 -11.71 29.53
C THR A 165 -1.74 -12.38 28.41
N LYS A 166 -1.01 -13.05 27.50
CA LYS A 166 -1.52 -14.30 26.95
C LYS A 166 -1.52 -15.26 28.12
N LYS A 167 -2.58 -15.16 28.92
CA LYS A 167 -3.07 -16.22 29.78
C LYS A 167 -2.84 -17.50 29.00
N LYS A 168 -1.94 -18.33 29.50
CA LYS A 168 -1.71 -19.70 29.04
C LYS A 168 -3.10 -20.33 29.05
N GLY A 169 -3.72 -20.36 27.87
CA GLY A 169 -5.10 -20.78 27.73
C GLY A 169 -5.19 -22.17 28.32
N LYS A 170 -6.04 -22.34 29.33
CA LYS A 170 -6.49 -23.67 29.76
C LYS A 170 -6.78 -24.44 28.48
N ARG A 171 -6.13 -25.59 28.30
CA ARG A 171 -6.38 -26.50 27.17
C ARG A 171 -7.90 -26.71 27.07
N SER A 172 -8.52 -26.04 26.11
CA SER A 172 -9.90 -26.29 25.76
C SER A 172 -9.91 -27.67 25.13
N VAL A 173 -10.58 -28.61 25.81
CA VAL A 173 -11.01 -29.89 25.25
C VAL A 173 -11.56 -29.63 23.84
N PRO A 174 -11.19 -30.45 22.83
CA PRO A 174 -11.66 -30.25 21.47
C PRO A 174 -13.17 -30.49 21.45
N ARG A 175 -13.94 -29.40 21.41
CA ARG A 175 -15.39 -29.44 21.26
C ARG A 175 -15.65 -29.89 19.84
N GLN A 176 -15.94 -31.18 19.70
CA GLN A 176 -16.34 -31.85 18.46
C GLN A 176 -17.50 -31.06 17.85
N ARG A 177 -17.19 -30.22 16.85
CA ARG A 177 -18.22 -29.57 16.04
C ARG A 177 -18.87 -30.67 15.23
N GLN A 178 -20.08 -31.08 15.62
CA GLN A 178 -20.92 -31.92 14.78
C GLN A 178 -21.23 -31.12 13.52
N ALA A 179 -20.55 -31.46 12.42
CA ALA A 179 -20.91 -30.98 11.11
C ALA A 179 -22.31 -31.54 10.80
N LYS A 180 -23.30 -30.67 10.63
CA LYS A 180 -24.61 -31.06 10.12
C LYS A 180 -24.43 -31.42 8.65
N ILE A 181 -24.22 -32.70 8.38
CA ILE A 181 -24.26 -33.26 7.04
C ILE A 181 -25.75 -33.31 6.66
N THR A 182 -26.21 -32.37 5.83
CA THR A 182 -27.56 -32.38 5.29
C THR A 182 -27.64 -33.43 4.18
N ASN A 183 -27.77 -34.71 4.56
CA ASN A 183 -28.07 -35.79 3.61
C ASN A 183 -29.55 -35.77 3.26
N ILE A 184 -29.89 -35.00 2.22
CA ILE A 184 -31.27 -34.79 1.73
C ILE A 184 -31.80 -35.95 0.86
N HIS A 185 -30.99 -36.97 0.57
CA HIS A 185 -31.36 -38.09 -0.32
C HIS A 185 -31.53 -39.45 0.37
N LEU A 186 -31.41 -39.54 1.70
CA LEU A 186 -31.55 -40.81 2.46
C LEU A 186 -32.93 -41.00 3.10
N LYS A 187 -33.90 -40.11 2.83
CA LYS A 187 -35.27 -40.24 3.35
C LYS A 187 -36.04 -41.28 2.53
N GLY A 188 -36.08 -42.51 3.01
CA GLY A 188 -37.02 -43.52 2.53
C GLY A 188 -36.60 -44.96 2.76
N GLU A 189 -35.29 -45.26 2.70
CA GLU A 189 -34.82 -46.64 2.71
C GLU A 189 -34.24 -47.11 4.04
N ILE A 190 -33.75 -46.20 4.89
CA ILE A 190 -33.04 -46.57 6.13
C ILE A 190 -33.54 -45.70 7.30
N ASP A 191 -34.10 -46.34 8.33
CA ASP A 191 -34.50 -45.70 9.57
C ASP A 191 -33.29 -45.52 10.49
N LEU A 192 -32.77 -44.30 10.53
CA LEU A 192 -31.59 -43.90 11.31
C LEU A 192 -31.84 -43.84 12.83
N SER A 193 -33.04 -44.17 13.30
CA SER A 193 -33.35 -44.26 14.74
C SER A 193 -33.11 -45.65 15.34
N ARG A 194 -32.75 -46.64 14.51
CA ARG A 194 -32.45 -48.01 14.95
C ARG A 194 -30.99 -48.38 14.68
N ASP A 195 -30.33 -48.92 15.69
CA ASP A 195 -28.98 -49.50 15.55
C ASP A 195 -29.07 -50.91 14.93
N TYR A 196 -28.77 -51.00 13.64
CA TYR A 196 -28.66 -52.28 12.94
C TYR A 196 -27.32 -52.92 13.24
N HIS A 197 -27.34 -54.00 14.03
CA HIS A 197 -26.16 -54.80 14.33
C HIS A 197 -25.93 -55.79 13.17
N SER A 198 -24.69 -55.91 12.70
CA SER A 198 -24.34 -56.90 11.69
C SER A 198 -24.49 -58.31 12.27
N THR A 199 -25.38 -59.12 11.71
CA THR A 199 -25.42 -60.55 12.00
C THR A 199 -24.16 -61.20 11.44
N THR A 200 -23.23 -61.55 12.32
CA THR A 200 -22.08 -62.41 11.99
C THR A 200 -22.58 -63.80 11.59
N LYS A 201 -22.31 -64.18 10.34
CA LYS A 201 -22.11 -65.57 9.92
C LYS A 201 -20.98 -65.62 8.90
#